data_AF-A0A6M4WNU5-F1
#
_entry.id   AF-A0A6M4WNU5-F1
#
_cell.length_a   1.000
_cell.length_b   1.000
_cell.length_c   1.000
_cell.angle_alpha   90.00
_cell.angle_beta   90.00
_cell.angle_gamma   90.00
#
_symmetry.space_group_name_H-M   'P 1'
#
loop_
_entity.id
_entity.type
_entity.pdbx_description
1 polymer ?
#
loop_
_entity_poly.entity_id
_entity_poly.type
_entity_poly.pdbx_seq_one_letter_code
_entity_poly.pdbx_strand_id
1 'polypeptide(L)'
;MSQQGPQERVRVEATGDRPVGAGSIGVAISGDNARIVVLPNEAVHWAHAVEAPAEAGFLPASASGVFVGREQELTGLREMLTGAGSAAVVQPSQVRARAIHGLGGVGKSALALHYADRYRSAYTLVWWITAESPEAIVNGLAGIAAQLCPEWAQAVGPDERAAWAITWLQAHPGWLLIFDNVETPADLRPYLGTLNRGHHLATSRKSTGWHKLAPKMALGLLPLDEATDLLCAIAFQDCAPTGEQRNAARQLAADLGCLPLALEQAGAYAYRTGTDLDTYRQSLALVLDEGDDVDDRERTIARIWDHTLTAINARKPLAVTLLHTMAWLAPDEIPVLQGCRATAPNPLDMVGVS
;
A
#
# COMPACT_ATOMS: atom_id res chain seq x y z
N MET A 1 31.69 34.98 52.04
CA MET A 1 32.36 35.65 50.90
C MET A 1 33.57 34.82 50.51
N SER A 2 33.41 33.93 49.52
CA SER A 2 34.53 33.18 48.93
C SER A 2 34.60 33.55 47.46
N GLN A 3 35.77 34.04 47.06
CA GLN A 3 36.03 34.71 45.78
C GLN A 3 36.02 33.69 44.63
N GLN A 4 35.29 34.01 43.55
CA GLN A 4 35.36 33.29 42.28
C GLN A 4 36.66 33.68 41.57
N GLY A 5 37.54 32.71 41.31
CA GLY A 5 38.68 32.85 40.41
C GLY A 5 38.23 33.01 38.95
N PRO A 6 39.09 33.52 38.05
CA PRO A 6 38.71 33.83 36.68
C PRO A 6 38.34 32.55 35.93
N GLN A 7 37.11 32.47 35.41
CA GLN A 7 36.70 31.38 34.52
C GLN A 7 37.51 31.48 33.23
N GLU A 8 38.36 30.48 33.00
CA GLU A 8 39.12 30.29 31.77
C GLU A 8 38.12 30.14 30.61
N ARG A 9 38.10 31.11 29.69
CA ARG A 9 37.22 31.06 28.51
C ARG A 9 37.72 29.94 27.60
N VAL A 10 36.95 28.85 27.51
CA VAL A 10 37.19 27.78 26.52
C VAL A 10 37.10 28.40 25.12
N ARG A 11 38.23 28.54 24.45
CA ARG A 11 38.31 29.04 23.08
C ARG A 11 38.12 27.86 22.13
N VAL A 12 37.01 27.85 21.42
CA VAL A 12 36.69 26.80 20.45
C VAL A 12 36.80 27.38 19.04
N GLU A 13 37.67 26.77 18.22
CA GLU A 13 37.87 27.14 16.82
C GLU A 13 37.59 25.92 15.93
N ALA A 14 36.85 26.13 14.84
CA ALA A 14 36.53 25.09 13.87
C ALA A 14 36.52 25.70 12.45
N THR A 15 37.22 25.08 11.50
CA THR A 15 37.39 25.57 10.11
C THR A 15 37.26 24.44 9.09
N GLY A 16 36.75 24.73 7.89
CA GLY A 16 36.46 23.76 6.81
C GLY A 16 35.08 23.97 6.19
N ASP A 17 34.62 23.07 5.31
CA ASP A 17 33.32 23.17 4.60
C ASP A 17 32.11 22.78 5.47
N ARG A 18 32.30 21.97 6.52
CA ARG A 18 31.26 21.62 7.52
C ARG A 18 31.85 21.51 8.94
N PRO A 19 32.47 22.56 9.51
CA PRO A 19 33.13 22.45 10.78
C PRO A 19 32.11 22.58 11.94
N VAL A 20 32.25 21.74 12.97
CA VAL A 20 31.47 21.84 14.21
C VAL A 20 32.42 22.11 15.36
N GLY A 21 32.19 23.19 16.11
CA GLY A 21 32.91 23.51 17.34
C GLY A 21 31.94 23.81 18.46
N ALA A 22 32.12 23.19 19.63
CA ALA A 22 31.39 23.56 20.85
C ALA A 22 32.21 23.32 22.13
N GLY A 23 32.01 24.19 23.13
CA GLY A 23 32.80 24.22 24.37
C GLY A 23 32.22 23.38 25.52
N SER A 24 30.94 23.02 25.44
CA SER A 24 30.28 22.02 26.27
C SER A 24 29.05 21.54 25.52
N ILE A 25 29.01 20.26 25.14
CA ILE A 25 27.92 19.68 24.38
C ILE A 25 27.19 18.67 25.26
N GLY A 26 25.89 18.86 25.49
CA GLY A 26 25.03 17.83 26.05
C GLY A 26 24.70 16.73 25.03
N VAL A 27 24.27 17.12 23.82
CA VAL A 27 24.02 16.22 22.69
C VAL A 27 24.49 16.93 21.41
N ALA A 28 25.32 16.26 20.60
CA ALA A 28 25.75 16.75 19.29
C ALA A 28 25.09 15.90 18.21
N ILE A 29 24.52 16.56 17.20
CA ILE A 29 23.90 15.89 16.05
C ILE A 29 24.45 16.52 14.79
N SER A 30 24.88 15.65 13.87
CA SER A 30 25.47 16.05 12.61
C SER A 30 24.92 15.15 11.49
N GLY A 31 24.59 15.76 10.37
CA GLY A 31 23.98 15.12 9.21
C GLY A 31 22.96 16.05 8.56
N ASP A 32 22.85 16.00 7.23
CA ASP A 32 21.85 16.76 6.50
C ASP A 32 20.45 16.22 6.92
N ASN A 33 19.57 17.10 7.42
CA ASN A 33 18.20 16.82 7.93
C ASN A 33 18.04 16.08 9.28
N ALA A 34 19.03 16.07 10.17
CA ALA A 34 18.83 15.47 11.49
C ALA A 34 17.86 16.28 12.36
N ARG A 35 16.72 15.68 12.75
CA ARG A 35 15.71 16.27 13.64
C ARG A 35 15.68 15.54 14.98
N ILE A 36 15.69 16.29 16.08
CA ILE A 36 15.37 15.76 17.41
C ILE A 36 13.92 16.10 17.70
N VAL A 37 13.16 15.08 18.04
CA VAL A 37 11.84 15.25 18.62
C VAL A 37 11.96 14.85 20.09
N VAL A 38 11.75 15.80 21.00
CA VAL A 38 11.72 15.54 22.44
C VAL A 38 10.27 15.59 22.88
N LEU A 39 9.72 14.44 23.27
CA LEU A 39 8.38 14.39 23.83
C LEU A 39 8.38 14.96 25.26
N PRO A 40 7.37 15.74 25.66
CA PRO A 40 7.21 16.11 27.07
C PRO A 40 6.94 14.87 27.92
N ASN A 41 7.38 14.89 29.18
CA ASN A 41 7.26 13.74 30.10
C ASN A 41 5.82 13.21 30.23
N GLU A 42 4.82 14.09 30.16
CA GLU A 42 3.41 13.73 30.19
C GLU A 42 3.01 12.88 28.98
N ALA A 43 3.44 13.29 27.78
CA ALA A 43 3.17 12.52 26.56
C ALA A 43 3.85 11.15 26.59
N VAL A 44 5.07 11.05 27.14
CA VAL A 44 5.74 9.76 27.36
C VAL A 44 4.94 8.89 28.32
N HIS A 45 4.47 9.43 29.46
CA HIS A 45 3.64 8.69 30.40
C HIS A 45 2.34 8.18 29.75
N TRP A 46 1.68 9.01 28.94
CA TRP A 46 0.47 8.60 28.22
C TRP A 46 0.75 7.49 27.20
N ALA A 47 1.89 7.51 26.51
CA ALA A 47 2.27 6.43 25.61
C ALA A 47 2.34 5.06 26.32
N HIS A 48 2.75 5.04 27.59
CA HIS A 48 2.74 3.82 28.41
C HIS A 48 1.37 3.46 28.97
N ALA A 49 0.53 4.45 29.30
CA ALA A 49 -0.71 4.23 30.03
C ALA A 49 -1.94 4.01 29.14
N VAL A 50 -1.96 4.57 27.93
CA VAL A 50 -3.11 4.47 27.02
C VAL A 50 -3.16 3.09 26.40
N GLU A 51 -4.24 2.35 26.65
CA GLU A 51 -4.51 1.08 25.99
C GLU A 51 -5.23 1.30 24.65
N ALA A 52 -4.91 0.46 23.66
CA ALA A 52 -5.65 0.44 22.41
C ALA A 52 -7.08 -0.10 22.66
N PRO A 53 -8.13 0.55 22.14
CA PRO A 53 -9.48 0.00 22.15
C PRO A 53 -9.53 -1.40 21.52
N ALA A 54 -10.53 -2.21 21.89
CA ALA A 54 -10.76 -3.50 21.24
C ALA A 54 -10.93 -3.30 19.73
N GLU A 55 -10.22 -4.11 18.94
CA GLU A 55 -10.16 -4.00 17.46
C GLU A 55 -9.64 -2.67 16.92
N ALA A 56 -8.91 -1.89 17.73
CA ALA A 56 -8.22 -0.70 17.25
C ALA A 56 -7.34 -1.02 16.05
N GLY A 57 -7.41 -0.14 15.06
CA GLY A 57 -6.67 -0.30 13.83
C GLY A 57 -7.22 0.53 12.70
N PHE A 58 -6.44 0.56 11.64
CA PHE A 58 -6.81 1.16 10.37
C PHE A 58 -6.40 0.18 9.27
N LEU A 59 -7.41 -0.38 8.60
CA LEU A 59 -7.22 -1.20 7.41
C LEU A 59 -7.98 -0.53 6.26
N PRO A 60 -7.35 -0.42 5.07
CA PRO A 60 -8.07 0.05 3.89
C PRO A 60 -9.20 -0.93 3.55
N ALA A 61 -10.26 -0.42 2.94
CA ALA A 61 -11.32 -1.28 2.41
C ALA A 61 -10.75 -2.14 1.26
N SER A 62 -11.16 -3.41 1.20
CA SER A 62 -10.88 -4.25 0.03
C SER A 62 -11.66 -3.72 -1.18
N ALA A 63 -10.98 -3.50 -2.30
CA ALA A 63 -11.57 -2.89 -3.50
C ALA A 63 -12.65 -3.78 -4.17
N SER A 64 -12.44 -5.10 -4.19
CA SER A 64 -13.36 -6.07 -4.81
C SER A 64 -14.12 -6.92 -3.79
N GLY A 65 -13.62 -7.04 -2.56
CA GLY A 65 -14.14 -8.00 -1.57
C GLY A 65 -13.91 -9.47 -1.94
N VAL A 66 -13.31 -9.76 -3.11
CA VAL A 66 -13.07 -11.11 -3.62
C VAL A 66 -11.58 -11.43 -3.51
N PHE A 67 -11.27 -12.52 -2.82
CA PHE A 67 -9.91 -13.05 -2.72
C PHE A 67 -9.95 -14.56 -2.77
N VAL A 68 -9.17 -15.12 -3.70
CA VAL A 68 -9.18 -16.54 -4.03
C VAL A 68 -7.76 -17.06 -4.01
N GLY A 69 -7.60 -18.26 -3.45
CA GLY A 69 -6.31 -18.94 -3.37
C GLY A 69 -5.40 -18.37 -2.28
N ARG A 70 -4.09 -18.56 -2.47
CA ARG A 70 -3.03 -18.05 -1.57
C ARG A 70 -3.02 -18.57 -0.14
N GLU A 71 -3.66 -19.70 0.14
CA GLU A 71 -3.71 -20.28 1.48
C GLU A 71 -2.33 -20.71 1.99
N GLN A 72 -1.47 -21.20 1.09
CA GLN A 72 -0.09 -21.54 1.43
C GLN A 72 0.73 -20.30 1.78
N GLU A 73 0.57 -19.22 1.02
CA GLU A 73 1.23 -17.94 1.28
C GLU A 73 0.74 -17.29 2.57
N LEU A 74 -0.56 -17.33 2.87
CA LEU A 74 -1.11 -16.86 4.15
C LEU A 74 -0.55 -17.65 5.34
N THR A 75 -0.44 -18.97 5.20
CA THR A 75 0.14 -19.84 6.22
C THR A 75 1.62 -19.55 6.42
N GLY A 76 2.39 -19.48 5.32
CA GLY A 76 3.81 -19.14 5.38
C GLY A 76 4.06 -17.74 5.94
N LEU A 77 3.21 -16.75 5.64
CA LEU A 77 3.28 -15.43 6.27
C LEU A 77 3.05 -15.51 7.77
N ARG A 78 2.08 -16.32 8.22
CA ARG A 78 1.84 -16.53 9.66
C ARG A 78 3.07 -17.10 10.33
N GLU A 79 3.66 -18.14 9.76
CA GLU A 79 4.87 -18.78 10.28
C GLU A 79 6.04 -17.79 10.36
N MET A 80 6.32 -17.06 9.28
CA MET A 80 7.40 -16.05 9.24
C MET A 80 7.22 -14.97 10.30
N LEU A 81 6.00 -14.43 10.44
CA LEU A 81 5.72 -13.38 11.41
C LEU A 81 5.84 -13.90 12.85
N THR A 82 5.28 -15.08 13.15
CA THR A 82 5.39 -15.67 14.49
C THR A 82 6.80 -16.16 14.85
N GLY A 83 7.62 -16.51 13.85
CA GLY A 83 8.99 -17.00 14.08
C GLY A 83 10.04 -15.90 14.14
N ALA A 84 9.92 -14.86 13.30
CA ALA A 84 10.94 -13.82 13.14
C ALA A 84 10.46 -12.40 13.48
N GLY A 85 9.17 -12.21 13.83
CA GLY A 85 8.57 -10.90 14.11
C GLY A 85 8.44 -9.99 12.88
N SER A 86 8.90 -10.42 11.72
CA SER A 86 8.86 -9.62 10.49
C SER A 86 8.78 -10.49 9.23
N ALA A 87 8.13 -9.97 8.21
CA ALA A 87 8.08 -10.57 6.88
C ALA A 87 7.99 -9.50 5.80
N ALA A 88 8.62 -9.75 4.65
CA ALA A 88 8.49 -8.92 3.46
C ALA A 88 7.93 -9.72 2.28
N VAL A 89 6.76 -9.34 1.80
CA VAL A 89 6.17 -9.85 0.56
C VAL A 89 6.78 -9.08 -0.61
N VAL A 90 7.60 -9.76 -1.39
CA VAL A 90 8.34 -9.16 -2.50
C VAL A 90 7.89 -9.72 -3.85
N GLN A 91 8.08 -8.94 -4.91
CA GLN A 91 7.86 -9.44 -6.27
C GLN A 91 9.11 -10.21 -6.77
N PRO A 92 8.97 -11.45 -7.27
CA PRO A 92 10.07 -12.17 -7.89
C PRO A 92 10.61 -11.42 -9.11
N SER A 93 11.93 -11.43 -9.32
CA SER A 93 12.57 -10.73 -10.43
C SER A 93 12.06 -11.18 -11.81
N GLN A 94 11.74 -12.48 -11.97
CA GLN A 94 11.16 -13.02 -13.19
C GLN A 94 9.73 -12.52 -13.45
N VAL A 95 8.96 -12.30 -12.39
CA VAL A 95 7.60 -11.74 -12.50
C VAL A 95 7.65 -10.25 -12.74
N ARG A 96 8.71 -9.55 -12.32
CA ARG A 96 8.93 -8.13 -12.66
C ARG A 96 9.24 -7.91 -14.14
N ALA A 97 9.83 -8.88 -14.83
CA ALA A 97 10.02 -8.83 -16.28
C ALA A 97 8.73 -9.17 -17.05
N ARG A 98 7.77 -9.86 -16.41
CA ARG A 98 6.48 -10.25 -17.01
C ARG A 98 5.33 -9.32 -16.65
N ALA A 99 5.43 -8.63 -15.52
CA ALA A 99 4.56 -7.55 -15.14
C ALA A 99 5.12 -6.29 -15.79
N ILE A 100 4.30 -5.61 -16.59
CA ILE A 100 4.66 -4.35 -17.25
C ILE A 100 5.47 -3.49 -16.28
N HIS A 101 6.59 -2.94 -16.76
CA HIS A 101 7.39 -1.94 -16.09
C HIS A 101 6.51 -0.79 -15.54
N GLY A 102 5.97 -0.94 -14.32
CA GLY A 102 5.08 0.04 -13.69
C GLY A 102 3.85 -0.56 -13.00
N LEU A 103 3.23 -1.60 -13.57
CA LEU A 103 1.98 -2.18 -13.03
C LEU A 103 2.28 -3.28 -12.00
N GLY A 104 2.22 -2.91 -10.72
CA GLY A 104 2.07 -3.89 -9.64
C GLY A 104 0.67 -4.50 -9.72
N GLY A 105 0.54 -5.83 -9.67
CA GLY A 105 -0.78 -6.47 -9.79
C GLY A 105 -0.85 -7.92 -9.33
N VAL A 106 0.21 -8.43 -8.71
CA VAL A 106 0.29 -9.82 -8.22
C VAL A 106 -0.45 -10.05 -6.90
N GLY A 107 -1.03 -9.00 -6.31
CA GLY A 107 -1.82 -9.08 -5.08
C GLY A 107 -1.02 -9.03 -3.77
N LYS A 108 0.14 -8.35 -3.71
CA LYS A 108 0.93 -8.25 -2.45
C LYS A 108 0.16 -7.51 -1.36
N SER A 109 -0.38 -6.34 -1.69
CA SER A 109 -1.21 -5.54 -0.79
C SER A 109 -2.50 -6.28 -0.42
N ALA A 110 -3.14 -6.95 -1.39
CA ALA A 110 -4.29 -7.80 -1.13
C ALA A 110 -3.97 -8.95 -0.14
N LEU A 111 -2.84 -9.65 -0.33
CA LEU A 111 -2.38 -10.71 0.58
C LEU A 111 -2.14 -10.16 2.00
N ALA A 112 -1.50 -8.99 2.11
CA ALA A 112 -1.26 -8.35 3.40
C ALA A 112 -2.57 -7.94 4.09
N LEU A 113 -3.52 -7.39 3.35
CA LEU A 113 -4.83 -7.01 3.85
C LEU A 113 -5.63 -8.24 4.33
N HIS A 114 -5.66 -9.32 3.54
CA HIS A 114 -6.33 -10.56 3.92
C HIS A 114 -5.68 -11.24 5.11
N TYR A 115 -4.35 -11.20 5.22
CA TYR A 115 -3.67 -11.66 6.42
C TYR A 115 -4.12 -10.86 7.65
N ALA A 116 -4.13 -9.53 7.53
CA ALA A 116 -4.48 -8.62 8.61
C ALA A 116 -5.91 -8.83 9.09
N ASP A 117 -6.86 -8.97 8.16
CA ASP A 117 -8.26 -9.24 8.43
C ASP A 117 -8.46 -10.60 9.10
N ARG A 118 -7.89 -11.68 8.51
CA ARG A 118 -7.99 -13.05 9.04
C ARG A 118 -7.46 -13.19 10.46
N TYR A 119 -6.35 -12.52 10.77
CA TYR A 119 -5.67 -12.64 12.06
C TYR A 119 -5.88 -11.43 12.96
N ARG A 120 -6.86 -10.56 12.67
CA ARG A 120 -7.07 -9.29 13.40
C ARG A 120 -7.19 -9.48 14.91
N SER A 121 -7.94 -10.49 15.34
CA SER A 121 -8.16 -10.81 16.76
C SER A 121 -6.91 -11.33 17.49
N ALA A 122 -5.86 -11.71 16.77
CA ALA A 122 -4.59 -12.12 17.35
C ALA A 122 -3.69 -10.91 17.69
N TYR A 123 -4.10 -9.69 17.35
CA TYR A 123 -3.32 -8.47 17.55
C TYR A 123 -4.09 -7.45 18.40
N THR A 124 -3.34 -6.69 19.21
CA THR A 124 -3.86 -5.58 20.04
C THR A 124 -4.13 -4.33 19.21
N LEU A 125 -3.38 -4.15 18.12
CA LEU A 125 -3.52 -3.08 17.15
C LEU A 125 -3.11 -3.61 15.77
N VAL A 126 -3.88 -3.31 14.73
CA VAL A 126 -3.49 -3.56 13.34
C VAL A 126 -3.46 -2.24 12.57
N TRP A 127 -2.30 -1.84 12.07
CA TRP A 127 -2.11 -0.51 11.49
C TRP A 127 -1.48 -0.55 10.10
N TRP A 128 -2.18 0.02 9.12
CA TRP A 128 -1.72 0.13 7.73
C TRP A 128 -0.99 1.45 7.48
N ILE A 129 0.19 1.38 6.88
CA ILE A 129 1.06 2.51 6.55
C ILE A 129 1.45 2.42 5.08
N THR A 130 1.12 3.44 4.29
CA THR A 130 1.72 3.64 2.97
C THR A 130 3.19 4.06 3.15
N ALA A 131 4.12 3.24 2.68
CA ALA A 131 5.54 3.32 3.01
C ALA A 131 6.43 3.63 1.79
N GLU A 132 5.96 4.51 0.91
CA GLU A 132 6.66 4.88 -0.32
C GLU A 132 7.88 5.78 -0.07
N SER A 133 7.87 6.53 1.03
CA SER A 133 8.95 7.43 1.42
C SER A 133 9.10 7.50 2.94
N PRO A 134 10.23 7.98 3.47
CA PRO A 134 10.41 8.20 4.91
C PRO A 134 9.32 9.12 5.50
N GLU A 135 8.91 10.15 4.77
CA GLU A 135 7.86 11.08 5.20
C GLU A 135 6.48 10.40 5.26
N ALA A 136 6.16 9.55 4.27
CA ALA A 136 4.92 8.77 4.28
C ALA A 136 4.85 7.81 5.47
N ILE A 137 5.98 7.19 5.84
CA ILE A 137 6.06 6.33 7.03
C ILE A 137 5.82 7.14 8.31
N VAL A 138 6.45 8.30 8.44
CA VAL A 138 6.25 9.20 9.59
C VAL A 138 4.79 9.62 9.70
N ASN A 139 4.16 10.02 8.60
CA ASN A 139 2.75 10.40 8.57
C ASN A 139 1.82 9.22 8.92
N GLY A 140 2.11 8.02 8.41
CA GLY A 140 1.36 6.81 8.76
C GLY A 140 1.46 6.46 10.24
N LEU A 141 2.66 6.55 10.84
CA LEU A 141 2.85 6.35 12.29
C LEU A 141 2.15 7.43 13.12
N ALA A 142 2.20 8.68 12.68
CA ALA A 142 1.51 9.79 13.34
C ALA A 142 -0.01 9.57 13.46
N GLY A 143 -0.60 8.82 12.52
CA GLY A 143 -2.01 8.44 12.58
C GLY A 143 -2.38 7.57 13.79
N ILE A 144 -1.45 6.80 14.35
CA ILE A 144 -1.69 6.02 15.59
C ILE A 144 -1.97 6.98 16.76
N ALA A 145 -1.14 8.01 16.91
CA ALA A 145 -1.36 9.02 17.95
C ALA A 145 -2.68 9.77 17.74
N ALA A 146 -3.03 10.07 16.48
CA ALA A 146 -4.31 10.69 16.15
C ALA A 146 -5.52 9.81 16.52
N GLN A 147 -5.40 8.49 16.45
CA GLN A 147 -6.46 7.57 16.85
C GLN A 147 -6.52 7.36 18.37
N LEU A 148 -5.37 7.16 19.02
CA LEU A 148 -5.31 6.77 20.44
C LEU A 148 -5.33 7.97 21.39
N CYS A 149 -4.89 9.14 20.95
CA CYS A 149 -4.80 10.38 21.73
C CYS A 149 -5.21 11.61 20.90
N PRO A 150 -6.46 11.65 20.40
CA PRO A 150 -6.88 12.65 19.41
C PRO A 150 -6.74 14.09 19.89
N GLU A 151 -7.06 14.38 21.16
CA GLU A 151 -6.98 15.75 21.71
C GLU A 151 -5.53 16.26 21.73
N TRP A 152 -4.59 15.45 22.22
CA TRP A 152 -3.17 15.81 22.22
C TRP A 152 -2.63 15.90 20.79
N ALA A 153 -2.97 14.94 19.93
CA ALA A 153 -2.53 14.87 18.54
C ALA A 153 -2.97 16.07 17.67
N GLN A 154 -3.99 16.82 18.06
CA GLN A 154 -4.38 18.07 17.39
C GLN A 154 -3.45 19.25 17.72
N ALA A 155 -2.75 19.19 18.86
CA ALA A 155 -1.89 20.27 19.35
C ALA A 155 -0.43 20.16 18.87
N VAL A 156 -0.04 19.04 18.28
CA VAL A 156 1.35 18.69 17.94
C VAL A 156 1.54 18.34 16.47
N GLY A 157 2.80 18.44 16.00
CA GLY A 157 3.16 18.14 14.62
C GLY A 157 3.22 16.63 14.31
N PRO A 158 3.28 16.24 13.02
CA PRO A 158 3.39 14.83 12.62
C PRO A 158 4.63 14.13 13.20
N ASP A 159 5.77 14.83 13.28
CA ASP A 159 7.01 14.28 13.85
C ASP A 159 6.86 13.91 15.35
N GLU A 160 6.20 14.77 16.13
CA GLU A 160 5.89 14.54 17.56
C GLU A 160 4.90 13.38 17.72
N ARG A 161 3.87 13.33 16.89
CA ARG A 161 2.91 12.22 16.87
C ARG A 161 3.55 10.88 16.52
N ALA A 162 4.44 10.86 15.52
CA ALA A 162 5.16 9.65 15.15
C ALA A 162 6.11 9.19 16.25
N ALA A 163 6.84 10.11 16.90
CA ALA A 163 7.68 9.80 18.05
C ALA A 163 6.86 9.22 19.22
N TRP A 164 5.67 9.77 19.47
CA TRP A 164 4.76 9.24 20.48
C TRP A 164 4.27 7.84 20.12
N ALA A 165 3.87 7.62 18.87
CA ALA A 165 3.43 6.32 18.38
C ALA A 165 4.54 5.26 18.51
N ILE A 166 5.79 5.60 18.17
CA ILE A 166 6.95 4.71 18.37
C ILE A 166 7.11 4.37 19.85
N THR A 167 7.01 5.35 20.75
CA THR A 167 7.09 5.13 22.20
C THR A 167 5.98 4.18 22.68
N TRP A 168 4.75 4.38 22.18
CA TRP A 168 3.61 3.50 22.47
C TRP A 168 3.87 2.07 21.97
N LEU A 169 4.32 1.90 20.73
CA LEU A 169 4.64 0.59 20.12
C LEU A 169 5.79 -0.14 20.84
N GLN A 170 6.72 0.59 21.47
CA GLN A 170 7.75 0.01 22.34
C GLN A 170 7.19 -0.43 23.71
N ALA A 171 6.19 0.27 24.24
CA ALA A 171 5.58 -0.04 25.52
C ALA A 171 4.63 -1.25 25.42
N HIS A 172 3.86 -1.33 24.35
CA HIS A 172 2.76 -2.28 24.19
C HIS A 172 3.12 -3.44 23.26
N PRO A 173 2.83 -4.70 23.63
CA PRO A 173 3.06 -5.84 22.77
C PRO A 173 1.84 -6.20 21.90
N GLY A 174 2.08 -7.10 20.94
CA GLY A 174 1.03 -7.78 20.20
C GLY A 174 0.39 -6.96 19.08
N TRP A 175 1.02 -5.89 18.61
CA TRP A 175 0.53 -5.14 17.45
C TRP A 175 1.04 -5.72 16.13
N LEU A 176 0.42 -5.32 15.01
CA LEU A 176 0.84 -5.58 13.64
C LEU A 176 0.93 -4.25 12.88
N LEU A 177 2.12 -3.90 12.39
CA LEU A 177 2.30 -2.79 11.44
C LEU A 177 2.47 -3.35 10.04
N ILE A 178 1.69 -2.82 9.10
CA ILE A 178 1.75 -3.16 7.69
C ILE A 178 2.34 -1.98 6.92
N PHE A 179 3.54 -2.16 6.38
CA PHE A 179 4.21 -1.18 5.51
C PHE A 179 3.95 -1.54 4.06
N ASP A 180 2.93 -0.94 3.45
CA ASP A 180 2.56 -1.19 2.06
C ASP A 180 3.36 -0.33 1.09
N ASN A 181 3.66 -0.88 -0.07
CA ASN A 181 4.38 -0.22 -1.16
C ASN A 181 5.77 0.34 -0.78
N VAL A 182 6.55 -0.43 -0.03
CA VAL A 182 7.92 -0.05 0.35
C VAL A 182 8.80 0.07 -0.89
N GLU A 183 9.21 1.29 -1.20
CA GLU A 183 10.10 1.57 -2.33
C GLU A 183 11.56 1.29 -1.99
N THR A 184 12.01 1.71 -0.81
CA THR A 184 13.40 1.56 -0.36
C THR A 184 13.44 0.80 0.97
N PRO A 185 13.80 -0.49 0.98
CA PRO A 185 13.76 -1.31 2.20
C PRO A 185 14.57 -0.72 3.37
N ALA A 186 15.67 -0.01 3.07
CA ALA A 186 16.52 0.63 4.08
C ALA A 186 15.76 1.64 4.96
N ASP A 187 14.67 2.23 4.46
CA ASP A 187 13.85 3.21 5.19
C ASP A 187 13.10 2.56 6.37
N LEU A 188 12.93 1.23 6.36
CA LEU A 188 12.33 0.50 7.47
C LEU A 188 13.30 0.21 8.62
N ARG A 189 14.61 0.35 8.39
CA ARG A 189 15.65 -0.02 9.36
C ARG A 189 15.50 0.65 10.75
N PRO A 190 15.12 1.94 10.86
CA PRO A 190 14.90 2.58 12.16
C PRO A 190 13.79 1.93 12.99
N TYR A 191 12.80 1.31 12.34
CA TYR A 191 11.62 0.76 12.98
C TYR A 191 11.80 -0.73 13.30
N LEU A 192 12.25 -1.55 12.35
CA LEU A 192 12.33 -3.01 12.50
C LEU A 192 13.24 -3.46 13.66
N GLY A 193 14.35 -2.75 13.91
CA GLY A 193 15.27 -3.08 15.00
C GLY A 193 14.85 -2.55 16.37
N THR A 194 14.00 -1.53 16.38
CA THR A 194 13.60 -0.78 17.58
C THR A 194 12.27 -1.29 18.14
N LEU A 195 11.37 -1.73 17.26
CA LEU A 195 10.02 -2.16 17.58
C LEU A 195 9.94 -3.69 17.52
N ASN A 196 10.22 -4.37 18.63
CA ASN A 196 10.34 -5.84 18.66
C ASN A 196 9.24 -6.55 19.45
N ARG A 197 8.20 -5.81 19.87
CA ARG A 197 7.09 -6.33 20.68
C ARG A 197 5.83 -6.63 19.87
N GLY A 198 5.87 -6.43 18.57
CA GLY A 198 4.81 -6.80 17.63
C GLY A 198 5.39 -7.31 16.33
N HIS A 199 4.57 -7.34 15.29
CA HIS A 199 4.90 -7.90 13.99
C HIS A 199 4.96 -6.82 12.91
N HIS A 200 5.90 -6.98 11.98
CA HIS A 200 6.04 -6.11 10.82
C HIS A 200 5.78 -6.87 9.52
N LEU A 201 4.81 -6.43 8.75
CA LEU A 201 4.54 -6.97 7.41
C LEU A 201 4.81 -5.90 6.37
N ALA A 202 5.80 -6.09 5.52
CA ALA A 202 6.08 -5.17 4.42
C ALA A 202 5.63 -5.74 3.08
N THR A 203 5.16 -4.90 2.17
CA THR A 203 5.02 -5.26 0.75
C THR A 203 5.98 -4.41 -0.08
N SER A 204 6.60 -5.01 -1.10
CA SER A 204 7.53 -4.27 -1.98
C SER A 204 7.66 -4.87 -3.36
N ARG A 205 7.90 -4.00 -4.35
CA ARG A 205 8.27 -4.42 -5.71
C ARG A 205 9.74 -4.87 -5.79
N LYS A 206 10.59 -4.48 -4.84
CA LYS A 206 12.01 -4.84 -4.83
C LYS A 206 12.26 -6.15 -4.08
N SER A 207 12.88 -7.12 -4.76
CA SER A 207 13.32 -8.37 -4.14
C SER A 207 14.69 -8.26 -3.44
N THR A 208 15.42 -7.17 -3.68
CA THR A 208 16.74 -6.87 -3.12
C THR A 208 16.64 -5.90 -1.94
N GLY A 209 17.71 -5.78 -1.14
CA GLY A 209 17.75 -4.87 0.02
C GLY A 209 17.22 -5.46 1.34
N TRP A 210 16.43 -6.53 1.29
CA TRP A 210 15.76 -7.12 2.47
C TRP A 210 16.60 -8.06 3.34
N HIS A 211 17.72 -8.58 2.83
CA HIS A 211 18.53 -9.65 3.45
C HIS A 211 18.94 -9.42 4.92
N LYS A 212 19.00 -8.17 5.39
CA LYS A 212 19.33 -7.80 6.78
C LYS A 212 18.15 -7.22 7.55
N LEU A 213 16.96 -7.17 6.94
CA LEU A 213 15.80 -6.47 7.45
C LEU A 213 14.67 -7.43 7.82
N ALA A 214 14.29 -8.31 6.90
CA ALA A 214 13.22 -9.26 7.11
C ALA A 214 13.37 -10.50 6.20
N PRO A 215 12.92 -11.68 6.65
CA PRO A 215 12.66 -12.82 5.79
C PRO A 215 11.73 -12.43 4.63
N LYS A 216 11.99 -12.95 3.43
CA LYS A 216 11.22 -12.63 2.23
C LYS A 216 10.30 -13.77 1.83
N MET A 217 9.08 -13.42 1.44
CA MET A 217 8.18 -14.28 0.67
C MET A 217 8.05 -13.70 -0.74
N ALA A 218 8.39 -14.49 -1.75
CA ALA A 218 8.24 -14.07 -3.13
C ALA A 218 6.82 -14.40 -3.61
N LEU A 219 6.02 -13.38 -3.94
CA LEU A 219 4.64 -13.58 -4.41
C LEU A 219 4.59 -13.58 -5.94
N GLY A 220 4.29 -14.75 -6.50
CA GLY A 220 4.21 -14.97 -7.95
C GLY A 220 2.84 -14.64 -8.55
N LEU A 221 2.64 -15.07 -9.79
CA LEU A 221 1.30 -15.10 -10.42
C LEU A 221 0.43 -16.17 -9.75
N LEU A 222 -0.88 -16.15 -10.00
CA LEU A 222 -1.76 -17.21 -9.53
C LEU A 222 -1.54 -18.49 -10.34
N PRO A 223 -1.68 -19.68 -9.74
CA PRO A 223 -1.92 -20.91 -10.49
C PRO A 223 -3.15 -20.76 -11.38
N LEU A 224 -3.15 -21.42 -12.55
CA LEU A 224 -4.24 -21.26 -13.53
C LEU A 224 -5.62 -21.62 -12.96
N ASP A 225 -5.69 -22.62 -12.08
CA ASP A 225 -6.96 -23.02 -11.44
C ASP A 225 -7.47 -21.91 -10.51
N GLU A 226 -6.61 -21.35 -9.64
CA GLU A 226 -6.97 -20.23 -8.76
C GLU A 226 -7.28 -18.95 -9.54
N ALA A 227 -6.58 -18.70 -10.64
CA ALA A 227 -6.86 -17.59 -11.55
C ALA A 227 -8.23 -17.74 -12.23
N THR A 228 -8.59 -18.95 -12.62
CA THR A 228 -9.91 -19.28 -13.18
C THR A 228 -10.99 -19.03 -12.13
N ASP A 229 -10.78 -19.50 -10.91
CA ASP A 229 -11.74 -19.35 -9.82
C ASP A 229 -11.91 -17.88 -9.41
N LEU A 230 -10.83 -17.09 -9.39
CA LEU A 230 -10.88 -15.64 -9.18
C LEU A 230 -11.71 -14.94 -10.25
N LEU A 231 -11.44 -15.22 -11.53
CA LEU A 231 -12.17 -14.61 -12.63
C LEU A 231 -13.66 -14.97 -12.60
N CYS A 232 -13.98 -16.24 -12.30
CA CYS A 232 -15.36 -16.70 -12.13
C CYS A 232 -16.06 -15.98 -10.99
N ALA A 233 -15.42 -15.86 -9.82
CA ALA A 233 -15.98 -15.21 -8.65
C ALA A 233 -16.32 -13.72 -8.92
N ILE A 234 -15.54 -13.05 -9.77
CA ILE A 234 -15.75 -11.65 -10.11
C ILE A 234 -16.80 -11.48 -11.23
N ALA A 235 -16.75 -12.33 -12.25
CA ALA A 235 -17.62 -12.23 -13.43
C ALA A 235 -19.05 -12.74 -13.19
N PHE A 236 -19.22 -13.69 -12.25
CA PHE A 236 -20.50 -14.38 -12.00
C PHE A 236 -20.93 -14.26 -10.54
N GLN A 237 -20.93 -13.03 -9.99
CA GLN A 237 -21.21 -12.81 -8.55
C GLN A 237 -22.58 -13.32 -8.10
N ASP A 238 -23.58 -13.32 -8.99
CA ASP A 238 -24.96 -13.69 -8.66
C ASP A 238 -25.31 -15.16 -8.95
N CYS A 239 -24.42 -15.92 -9.61
CA CYS A 239 -24.72 -17.30 -10.02
C CYS A 239 -23.48 -18.19 -10.16
N ALA A 240 -23.65 -19.49 -9.97
CA ALA A 240 -22.58 -20.44 -10.25
C ALA A 240 -22.36 -20.53 -11.78
N PRO A 241 -21.10 -20.44 -12.26
CA PRO A 241 -20.81 -20.55 -13.69
C PRO A 241 -21.10 -21.97 -14.19
N THR A 242 -21.59 -22.06 -15.43
CA THR A 242 -21.70 -23.33 -16.14
C THR A 242 -20.31 -23.90 -16.47
N GLY A 243 -20.25 -25.19 -16.84
CA GLY A 243 -19.00 -25.82 -17.26
C GLY A 243 -18.34 -25.11 -18.46
N GLU A 244 -19.15 -24.62 -19.39
CA GLU A 244 -18.68 -23.84 -20.55
C GLU A 244 -18.14 -22.48 -20.12
N GLN A 245 -18.86 -21.74 -19.26
CA GLN A 245 -18.41 -20.45 -18.74
C GLN A 245 -17.11 -20.57 -17.95
N ARG A 246 -16.95 -21.65 -17.16
CA ARG A 246 -15.71 -21.92 -16.44
C ARG A 246 -14.55 -22.23 -17.39
N ASN A 247 -14.82 -22.93 -18.50
CA ASN A 247 -13.80 -23.18 -19.51
C ASN A 247 -13.39 -21.89 -20.25
N ALA A 248 -14.34 -21.01 -20.58
CA ALA A 248 -14.07 -19.68 -21.13
C ALA A 248 -13.23 -18.83 -20.17
N ALA A 249 -13.58 -18.83 -18.87
CA ALA A 249 -12.80 -18.18 -17.83
C ALA A 249 -11.37 -18.73 -17.75
N ARG A 250 -11.18 -20.05 -17.84
CA ARG A 250 -9.84 -20.66 -17.84
C ARG A 250 -8.99 -20.18 -19.02
N GLN A 251 -9.58 -20.12 -20.21
CA GLN A 251 -8.86 -19.67 -21.41
C GLN A 251 -8.50 -18.19 -21.30
N LEU A 252 -9.45 -17.34 -20.90
CA LEU A 252 -9.19 -15.92 -20.66
C LEU A 252 -8.16 -15.71 -19.55
N ALA A 253 -8.18 -16.49 -18.47
CA ALA A 253 -7.18 -16.41 -17.40
C ALA A 253 -5.77 -16.77 -17.89
N ALA A 254 -5.65 -17.74 -18.79
CA ALA A 254 -4.39 -18.09 -19.44
C ALA A 254 -3.90 -16.97 -20.37
N ASP A 255 -4.79 -16.32 -21.10
CA ASP A 255 -4.48 -15.17 -21.99
C ASP A 255 -4.07 -13.93 -21.19
N LEU A 256 -4.70 -13.70 -20.03
CA LEU A 256 -4.38 -12.62 -19.08
C LEU A 256 -3.17 -12.92 -18.19
N GLY A 257 -2.64 -14.13 -18.25
CA GLY A 257 -1.37 -14.50 -17.61
C GLY A 257 -1.49 -14.77 -16.14
N CYS A 258 -2.69 -15.09 -15.70
CA CYS A 258 -2.98 -15.38 -14.30
C CYS A 258 -2.55 -14.23 -13.36
N LEU A 259 -2.56 -12.98 -13.88
CA LEU A 259 -2.27 -11.77 -13.11
C LEU A 259 -3.56 -11.30 -12.42
N PRO A 260 -3.65 -11.32 -11.08
CA PRO A 260 -4.87 -10.97 -10.35
C PRO A 260 -5.53 -9.66 -10.80
N LEU A 261 -4.75 -8.58 -10.95
CA LEU A 261 -5.28 -7.29 -11.36
C LEU A 261 -5.93 -7.32 -12.76
N ALA A 262 -5.35 -8.04 -13.71
CA ALA A 262 -5.91 -8.16 -15.06
C ALA A 262 -7.22 -8.99 -15.04
N LEU A 263 -7.24 -10.05 -14.23
CA LEU A 263 -8.45 -10.88 -14.03
C LEU A 263 -9.57 -10.07 -13.40
N GLU A 264 -9.25 -9.23 -12.41
CA GLU A 264 -10.21 -8.36 -11.75
C GLU A 264 -10.82 -7.34 -12.71
N GLN A 265 -9.98 -6.71 -13.54
CA GLN A 265 -10.44 -5.77 -14.56
C GLN A 265 -11.36 -6.45 -15.59
N ALA A 266 -10.94 -7.60 -16.13
CA ALA A 266 -11.71 -8.35 -17.11
C ALA A 266 -13.04 -8.86 -16.54
N GLY A 267 -13.01 -9.47 -15.36
CA GLY A 267 -14.20 -9.98 -14.67
C GLY A 267 -15.18 -8.87 -14.31
N ALA A 268 -14.68 -7.76 -13.76
CA ALA A 268 -15.53 -6.62 -13.39
C ALA A 268 -16.13 -5.95 -14.63
N TYR A 269 -15.40 -5.89 -15.75
CA TYR A 269 -15.95 -5.43 -17.02
C TYR A 269 -17.09 -6.35 -17.47
N ALA A 270 -16.83 -7.66 -17.59
CA ALA A 270 -17.80 -8.65 -18.04
C ALA A 270 -19.09 -8.61 -17.20
N TYR A 271 -18.95 -8.56 -15.88
CA TYR A 271 -20.08 -8.44 -14.96
C TYR A 271 -20.89 -7.15 -15.17
N ARG A 272 -20.22 -5.99 -15.27
CA ARG A 272 -20.90 -4.68 -15.39
C ARG A 272 -21.56 -4.46 -16.75
N THR A 273 -21.00 -5.04 -17.82
CA THR A 273 -21.53 -4.87 -19.18
C THR A 273 -22.43 -6.01 -19.62
N GLY A 274 -22.47 -7.11 -18.87
CA GLY A 274 -23.11 -8.36 -19.29
C GLY A 274 -22.43 -9.02 -20.48
N THR A 275 -21.17 -8.67 -20.77
CA THR A 275 -20.40 -9.24 -21.88
C THR A 275 -19.91 -10.63 -21.49
N ASP A 276 -20.15 -11.62 -22.35
CA ASP A 276 -19.64 -12.96 -22.12
C ASP A 276 -18.09 -13.00 -22.26
N LEU A 277 -17.46 -13.93 -21.54
CA LEU A 277 -16.00 -13.97 -21.45
C LEU A 277 -15.33 -14.32 -22.78
N ASP A 278 -15.97 -15.09 -23.66
CA ASP A 278 -15.42 -15.43 -24.98
C ASP A 278 -15.47 -14.23 -25.93
N THR A 279 -16.57 -13.45 -25.92
CA THR A 279 -16.68 -12.19 -26.66
C THR A 279 -15.66 -11.17 -26.16
N TYR A 280 -15.47 -11.05 -24.84
CA TYR A 280 -14.43 -10.19 -24.28
C TYR A 280 -13.04 -10.62 -24.77
N ARG A 281 -12.75 -11.93 -24.72
CA ARG A 281 -11.49 -12.49 -25.19
C ARG A 281 -11.26 -12.31 -26.70
N GLN A 282 -12.29 -12.44 -27.53
CA GLN A 282 -12.21 -12.15 -28.97
C GLN A 282 -11.95 -10.67 -29.24
N SER A 283 -12.57 -9.77 -28.47
CA SER A 283 -12.30 -8.33 -28.57
C SER A 283 -10.87 -7.98 -28.22
N LEU A 284 -10.25 -8.73 -27.30
CA LEU A 284 -8.84 -8.62 -26.99
C LEU A 284 -7.98 -9.10 -28.17
N ALA A 285 -8.34 -10.21 -28.80
CA ALA A 285 -7.63 -10.77 -29.97
C ALA A 285 -7.67 -9.85 -31.21
N LEU A 286 -8.79 -9.17 -31.46
CA LEU A 286 -8.91 -8.21 -32.57
C LEU A 286 -7.97 -7.00 -32.42
N VAL A 287 -7.60 -6.64 -31.19
CA VAL A 287 -6.61 -5.60 -30.91
C VAL A 287 -5.18 -6.16 -30.98
N LEU A 288 -4.99 -7.48 -31.00
CA LEU A 288 -3.67 -8.13 -31.07
C LEU A 288 -3.09 -8.19 -32.50
N ASP A 289 -3.92 -8.16 -33.55
CA ASP A 289 -3.51 -8.36 -34.96
C ASP A 289 -2.86 -7.11 -35.64
N GLU A 290 -2.78 -5.96 -34.96
CA GLU A 290 -2.22 -4.71 -35.52
C GLU A 290 -0.72 -4.47 -35.20
N GLY A 291 0.14 -5.49 -35.32
CA GLY A 291 1.57 -5.26 -35.56
C GLY A 291 2.51 -6.30 -34.95
N ASP A 292 3.45 -6.76 -35.76
CA ASP A 292 4.53 -7.67 -35.37
C ASP A 292 5.69 -6.97 -34.66
N ASP A 293 6.42 -7.77 -33.87
CA ASP A 293 7.69 -7.51 -33.15
C ASP A 293 7.64 -6.58 -31.91
N VAL A 294 7.41 -7.17 -30.72
CA VAL A 294 7.99 -6.90 -29.36
C VAL A 294 7.13 -7.62 -28.28
N ASP A 295 7.76 -8.06 -27.19
CA ASP A 295 7.26 -8.90 -26.07
C ASP A 295 5.73 -8.91 -25.83
N ASP A 296 5.12 -10.05 -26.19
CA ASP A 296 3.70 -10.26 -26.53
C ASP A 296 2.71 -9.90 -25.40
N ARG A 297 3.16 -9.92 -24.13
CA ARG A 297 2.31 -9.81 -22.95
C ARG A 297 2.23 -8.42 -22.32
N GLU A 298 3.30 -7.62 -22.47
CA GLU A 298 3.29 -6.20 -22.08
C GLU A 298 2.32 -5.41 -22.94
N ARG A 299 2.18 -5.79 -24.22
CA ARG A 299 1.14 -5.27 -25.09
C ARG A 299 -0.26 -5.69 -24.66
N THR A 300 -0.50 -6.92 -24.20
CA THR A 300 -1.85 -7.38 -23.81
C THR A 300 -2.46 -6.49 -22.72
N ILE A 301 -1.73 -6.17 -21.65
CA ILE A 301 -2.28 -5.36 -20.54
C ILE A 301 -2.34 -3.86 -20.87
N ALA A 302 -1.37 -3.31 -21.60
CA ALA A 302 -1.47 -1.94 -22.12
C ALA A 302 -2.67 -1.79 -23.08
N ARG A 303 -2.98 -2.84 -23.86
CA ARG A 303 -4.12 -2.89 -24.78
C ARG A 303 -5.45 -3.16 -24.10
N ILE A 304 -5.50 -3.91 -22.99
CA ILE A 304 -6.67 -3.98 -22.11
C ILE A 304 -7.01 -2.59 -21.58
N TRP A 305 -5.99 -1.82 -21.20
CA TRP A 305 -6.15 -0.45 -20.75
C TRP A 305 -6.69 0.46 -21.86
N ASP A 306 -6.12 0.38 -23.07
CA ASP A 306 -6.63 1.12 -24.24
C ASP A 306 -8.05 0.71 -24.63
N HIS A 307 -8.39 -0.58 -24.59
CA HIS A 307 -9.75 -1.04 -24.88
C HIS A 307 -10.73 -0.53 -23.82
N THR A 308 -10.35 -0.60 -22.54
CA THR A 308 -11.17 -0.09 -21.43
C THR A 308 -11.35 1.43 -21.55
N LEU A 309 -10.28 2.17 -21.81
CA LEU A 309 -10.31 3.62 -22.07
C LEU A 309 -11.14 3.96 -23.30
N THR A 310 -11.05 3.19 -24.38
CA THR A 310 -11.83 3.41 -25.61
C THR A 310 -13.31 3.17 -25.37
N ALA A 311 -13.66 2.08 -24.67
CA ALA A 311 -15.05 1.80 -24.29
C ALA A 311 -15.61 2.87 -23.32
N ILE A 312 -14.80 3.35 -22.38
CA ILE A 312 -15.17 4.47 -21.50
C ILE A 312 -15.31 5.74 -22.33
N ASN A 313 -14.41 6.04 -23.26
CA ASN A 313 -14.45 7.24 -24.09
C ASN A 313 -15.72 7.29 -24.94
N ALA A 314 -16.10 6.15 -25.54
CA ALA A 314 -17.30 6.04 -26.35
C ALA A 314 -18.60 6.29 -25.55
N ARG A 315 -18.63 5.92 -24.25
CA ARG A 315 -19.82 6.08 -23.39
C ARG A 315 -19.81 7.37 -22.57
N LYS A 316 -18.64 7.79 -22.09
CA LYS A 316 -18.40 8.89 -21.14
C LYS A 316 -17.02 9.53 -21.40
N PRO A 317 -16.88 10.37 -22.42
CA PRO A 317 -15.58 10.97 -22.79
C PRO A 317 -14.96 11.82 -21.66
N LEU A 318 -15.80 12.50 -20.86
CA LEU A 318 -15.35 13.25 -19.69
C LEU A 318 -14.64 12.40 -18.63
N ALA A 319 -14.98 11.10 -18.52
CA ALA A 319 -14.30 10.21 -17.60
C ALA A 319 -12.86 9.92 -18.03
N VAL A 320 -12.61 9.83 -19.34
CA VAL A 320 -11.24 9.68 -19.88
C VAL A 320 -10.41 10.93 -19.65
N THR A 321 -10.98 12.11 -19.88
CA THR A 321 -10.32 13.39 -19.54
C THR A 321 -9.98 13.47 -18.05
N LEU A 322 -10.89 13.03 -17.18
CA LEU A 322 -10.65 12.97 -15.75
C LEU A 322 -9.53 11.99 -15.40
N LEU A 323 -9.53 10.77 -15.95
CA LEU A 323 -8.48 9.77 -15.75
C LEU A 323 -7.11 10.28 -16.21
N HIS A 324 -7.05 10.94 -17.38
CA HIS A 324 -5.82 11.57 -17.87
C HIS A 324 -5.34 12.68 -16.93
N THR A 325 -6.25 13.44 -16.33
CA THR A 325 -5.92 14.50 -15.38
C THR A 325 -5.43 13.91 -14.05
N MET A 326 -6.08 12.86 -13.55
CA MET A 326 -5.68 12.13 -12.35
C MET A 326 -4.31 11.47 -12.48
N ALA A 327 -3.90 11.08 -13.69
CA ALA A 327 -2.57 10.54 -13.95
C ALA A 327 -1.42 11.53 -13.67
N TRP A 328 -1.72 12.83 -13.52
CA TRP A 328 -0.76 13.86 -13.11
C TRP A 328 -0.74 14.11 -11.60
N LEU A 329 -1.65 13.49 -10.84
CA LEU A 329 -1.71 13.60 -9.38
C LEU A 329 -0.86 12.50 -8.73
N ALA A 330 -0.61 12.63 -7.42
CA ALA A 330 -0.07 11.52 -6.64
C ALA A 330 -1.01 10.30 -6.73
N PRO A 331 -0.47 9.07 -6.75
CA PRO A 331 -1.29 7.86 -6.96
C PRO A 331 -2.26 7.57 -5.81
N ASP A 332 -1.98 8.09 -4.61
CA ASP A 332 -2.78 7.92 -3.40
C ASP A 332 -3.45 9.23 -2.95
N GLU A 333 -4.47 9.09 -2.11
CA GLU A 333 -5.20 10.19 -1.46
C GLU A 333 -5.82 11.22 -2.43
N ILE A 334 -6.13 10.81 -3.67
CA ILE A 334 -6.85 11.68 -4.61
C ILE A 334 -8.21 12.06 -3.99
N PRO A 335 -8.46 13.35 -3.67
CA PRO A 335 -9.67 13.74 -2.96
C PRO A 335 -10.90 13.40 -3.81
N VAL A 336 -11.75 12.50 -3.31
CA VAL A 336 -13.05 12.24 -3.91
C VAL A 336 -13.92 13.45 -3.58
N LEU A 337 -14.06 14.38 -4.52
CA LEU A 337 -14.94 15.54 -4.38
C LEU A 337 -16.40 15.06 -4.23
N GLN A 338 -16.84 14.83 -3.00
CA GLN A 338 -18.26 14.53 -2.69
C GLN A 338 -19.21 15.72 -2.99
N GLY A 339 -18.71 16.84 -3.52
CA GLY A 339 -19.45 18.08 -3.77
C GLY A 339 -20.08 18.26 -5.16
N CYS A 340 -19.78 17.45 -6.18
CA CYS A 340 -20.32 17.65 -7.54
C CYS A 340 -21.71 17.03 -7.76
N ARG A 341 -22.58 17.03 -6.75
CA ARG A 341 -24.00 16.64 -6.89
C ARG A 341 -24.97 17.84 -6.92
N ALA A 342 -24.48 19.07 -6.81
CA ALA A 342 -25.31 20.27 -6.89
C ALA A 342 -24.71 21.23 -7.93
N THR A 343 -25.18 21.14 -9.19
CA THR A 343 -25.22 22.21 -10.23
C THR A 343 -25.29 21.68 -11.68
N ALA A 344 -25.29 20.37 -11.92
CA ALA A 344 -25.65 19.86 -13.25
C ALA A 344 -27.19 19.84 -13.39
N PRO A 345 -27.81 20.59 -14.32
CA PRO A 345 -29.25 20.51 -14.56
C PRO A 345 -29.64 19.09 -14.98
N ASN A 346 -30.81 18.65 -14.51
CA ASN A 346 -31.38 17.34 -14.77
C ASN A 346 -31.52 17.12 -16.30
N PRO A 347 -30.93 16.06 -16.88
CA PRO A 347 -31.01 15.82 -18.33
C PRO A 347 -32.43 15.53 -18.84
N LEU A 348 -33.43 15.42 -17.96
CA LEU A 348 -34.84 15.24 -18.31
C LEU A 348 -35.61 16.56 -18.51
N ASP A 349 -35.01 17.72 -18.20
CA ASP A 349 -35.67 19.03 -18.39
C ASP A 349 -35.32 19.70 -19.74
N MET A 350 -34.65 18.99 -20.65
CA MET A 350 -34.18 19.50 -21.95
C MET A 350 -34.94 18.95 -23.17
N VAL A 351 -36.09 18.28 -22.97
CA VAL A 351 -37.00 17.89 -24.07
C VAL A 351 -38.39 18.44 -23.78
N GLY A 352 -38.53 19.75 -23.95
CA GLY A 352 -39.84 20.37 -24.16
C GLY A 352 -40.29 20.12 -25.60
N VAL A 353 -41.23 19.19 -25.78
CA VAL A 353 -42.11 19.16 -26.95
C VAL A 353 -43.54 19.11 -26.42
N SER A 354 -44.17 20.29 -26.47
CA SER A 354 -45.60 20.64 -26.34
C SER A 354 -46.42 20.08 -25.17
#